data_AF-A0A060Y285-F1
#
_entry.id   AF-A0A060Y285-F1
#
_cell.length_a   1.000
_cell.length_b   1.000
_cell.length_c   1.000
_cell.angle_alpha   90.00
_cell.angle_beta   90.00
_cell.angle_gamma   90.00
#
_symmetry.space_group_name_H-M   'P 1'
#
loop_
_entity.id
_entity.type
_entity.pdbx_description
1 polymer ?
#
loop_
_entity_poly.entity_id
_entity_poly.type
_entity_poly.pdbx_seq_one_letter_code
_entity_poly.pdbx_strand_id
1 'polypeptide(L)'
;MMSHPPIPITELAEHTEILKANDSLRLSQEYESIDPSQQFTWEHSNLEVNKTKNRYANVIAYDHTRVVLAPIEGSSPGILGSDYINANYIDGYRKQNAYIATQGPLAETFGDFWRMVWEQRAASVVMMTRLEEKSRVRWDRDRRRQHSSTH
;
A
#
# COMPACT_ATOMS: atom_id res chain seq x y z
N MET A 1 28.94 -0.07 2.31
CA MET A 1 27.58 -0.08 2.89
C MET A 1 27.70 0.23 4.37
N MET A 2 26.84 1.09 4.90
CA MET A 2 26.69 1.20 6.35
C MET A 2 26.19 -0.16 6.90
N SER A 3 26.70 -0.57 8.05
CA SER A 3 26.33 -1.82 8.70
C SER A 3 25.30 -1.54 9.78
N HIS A 4 24.15 -2.22 9.72
CA HIS A 4 23.01 -2.01 10.61
C HIS A 4 22.65 -3.33 11.31
N PRO A 5 23.38 -3.71 12.38
CA PRO A 5 23.11 -4.95 13.11
C PRO A 5 21.80 -4.86 13.91
N PRO A 6 21.16 -6.01 14.25
CA PRO A 6 20.02 -6.03 15.14
C PRO A 6 20.35 -5.39 16.51
N ILE A 7 19.41 -4.60 17.03
CA ILE A 7 19.56 -3.91 18.31
C ILE A 7 18.90 -4.76 19.42
N PRO A 8 19.62 -5.16 20.48
CA PRO A 8 19.02 -5.81 21.64
C PRO A 8 17.98 -4.92 22.30
N ILE A 9 16.88 -5.50 22.79
CA ILE A 9 15.79 -4.74 23.43
C ILE A 9 16.29 -3.93 24.64
N THR A 10 17.29 -4.45 25.36
CA THR A 10 17.93 -3.78 26.50
C THR A 10 18.66 -2.49 26.11
N GLU A 11 19.09 -2.37 24.86
CA GLU A 11 19.86 -1.23 24.33
C GLU A 11 19.00 -0.28 23.49
N LEU A 12 17.75 -0.65 23.18
CA LEU A 12 16.88 0.09 22.26
C LEU A 12 16.63 1.54 22.72
N ALA A 13 16.49 1.76 24.03
CA ALA A 13 16.25 3.10 24.58
C ALA A 13 17.46 4.01 24.35
N GLU A 14 18.65 3.56 24.71
CA GLU A 14 19.90 4.30 24.52
C GLU A 14 20.18 4.54 23.03
N HIS A 15 20.01 3.50 22.21
CA HIS A 15 20.17 3.59 20.76
C HIS A 15 19.25 4.67 20.14
N THR A 16 17.99 4.72 20.57
CA THR A 16 17.03 5.72 20.08
C THR A 16 17.43 7.15 20.45
N GLU A 17 17.93 7.37 21.68
CA GLU A 17 18.41 8.69 22.10
C GLU A 17 19.64 9.14 21.29
N ILE A 18 20.56 8.21 21.00
CA ILE A 18 21.70 8.46 20.12
C ILE A 18 21.25 8.86 18.71
N LEU A 19 20.21 8.23 18.16
CA LEU A 19 19.68 8.55 16.84
C LEU A 19 19.03 9.94 16.78
N LYS A 20 18.35 10.35 17.86
CA LYS A 20 17.66 11.65 17.97
C LYS A 20 18.58 12.83 18.31
N ALA A 21 19.75 12.56 18.88
CA ALA A 21 20.71 13.60 19.24
C ALA A 21 21.12 14.45 18.02
N ASN A 22 21.54 15.69 18.28
CA ASN A 22 21.97 16.65 17.24
C ASN A 22 20.91 16.82 16.13
N ASP A 23 19.67 17.09 16.52
CA ASP A 23 18.54 17.28 15.60
C ASP A 23 18.31 16.08 14.67
N SER A 24 18.35 14.87 15.23
CA SER A 24 18.15 13.60 14.51
C SER A 24 19.15 13.36 13.37
N LEU A 25 20.36 13.93 13.43
CA LEU A 25 21.38 13.79 12.38
C LEU A 25 21.65 12.33 12.02
N ARG A 26 21.84 11.47 13.02
CA ARG A 26 22.14 10.05 12.79
C ARG A 26 20.93 9.28 12.26
N LEU A 27 19.74 9.60 12.75
CA LEU A 27 18.49 9.04 12.21
C LEU A 27 18.34 9.35 10.72
N SER A 28 18.59 10.59 10.31
CA SER A 28 18.52 11.01 8.91
C SER A 28 19.55 10.28 8.06
N GLN A 29 20.80 10.19 8.51
CA GLN A 29 21.86 9.46 7.80
C GLN A 29 21.54 7.96 7.66
N GLU A 30 21.01 7.34 8.71
CA GLU A 30 20.60 5.94 8.69
C GLU A 30 19.44 5.72 7.72
N TYR A 31 18.40 6.55 7.78
CA TYR A 31 17.25 6.49 6.89
C TYR A 31 17.63 6.67 5.41
N GLU A 32 18.48 7.65 5.11
CA GLU A 32 18.97 7.90 3.74
C GLU A 32 19.85 6.78 3.20
N SER A 33 20.40 5.93 4.08
CA SER A 33 21.20 4.76 3.69
C SER A 33 20.36 3.55 3.28
N ILE A 34 19.04 3.59 3.45
CA ILE A 34 18.14 2.49 3.07
C ILE A 34 18.10 2.38 1.54
N ASP A 35 18.75 1.35 1.01
CA ASP A 35 18.76 1.05 -0.42
C ASP A 35 18.51 -0.47 -0.63
N PRO A 36 17.36 -0.87 -1.22
CA PRO A 36 17.09 -2.27 -1.54
C PRO A 36 18.05 -2.85 -2.59
N SER A 37 18.87 -2.02 -3.25
CA SER A 37 19.92 -2.43 -4.18
C SER A 37 19.40 -3.24 -5.38
N GLN A 38 18.13 -3.07 -5.74
CA GLN A 38 17.43 -3.83 -6.77
C GLN A 38 16.73 -2.90 -7.76
N GLN A 39 16.66 -3.34 -9.01
CA GLN A 39 15.84 -2.69 -10.03
C GLN A 39 14.44 -3.29 -10.00
N PHE A 40 13.44 -2.43 -10.16
CA PHE A 40 12.03 -2.83 -10.17
C PHE A 40 11.36 -2.34 -11.44
N THR A 41 10.31 -3.04 -11.86
CA THR A 41 9.42 -2.62 -12.95
C THR A 41 8.03 -2.30 -12.38
N TRP A 42 7.27 -1.49 -13.11
CA TRP A 42 5.92 -1.06 -12.75
C TRP A 42 5.05 -0.87 -14.00
N GLU A 43 5.21 -1.78 -14.96
CA GLU A 43 4.59 -1.69 -16.28
C GLU A 43 3.06 -1.71 -16.17
N HIS A 44 2.50 -2.57 -15.31
CA HIS A 44 1.04 -2.67 -15.13
C HIS A 44 0.46 -1.39 -14.55
N SER A 45 1.19 -0.72 -13.65
CA SER A 45 0.80 0.56 -13.08
C SER A 45 0.77 1.70 -14.12
N ASN A 46 1.56 1.56 -15.19
CA ASN A 46 1.70 2.54 -16.27
C ASN A 46 0.83 2.27 -17.51
N LEU A 47 0.13 1.14 -17.58
CA LEU A 47 -0.85 0.90 -18.65
C LEU A 47 -1.90 2.02 -18.65
N GLU A 48 -2.26 2.52 -19.83
CA GLU A 48 -3.16 3.68 -19.95
C GLU A 48 -4.50 3.45 -19.23
N VAL A 49 -5.02 2.22 -19.30
CA VAL A 49 -6.26 1.79 -18.61
C VAL A 49 -6.15 1.74 -17.09
N ASN A 50 -4.93 1.66 -16.54
CA ASN A 50 -4.66 1.51 -15.11
C ASN A 50 -4.21 2.82 -14.45
N LYS A 51 -3.75 3.82 -15.23
CA LYS A 51 -3.28 5.11 -14.68
C LYS A 51 -4.34 5.79 -13.80
N THR A 52 -5.60 5.75 -14.21
CA THR A 52 -6.73 6.32 -13.45
C THR A 52 -7.06 5.54 -12.17
N LYS A 53 -6.55 4.31 -12.02
CA LYS A 53 -6.70 3.49 -10.81
C LYS A 53 -5.68 3.86 -9.72
N ASN A 54 -4.67 4.69 -10.04
CA ASN A 54 -3.66 5.17 -9.10
C ASN A 54 -4.07 6.51 -8.49
N ARG A 55 -4.19 6.59 -7.17
CA ARG A 55 -4.54 7.85 -6.46
C ARG A 55 -3.46 8.91 -6.66
N TYR A 56 -2.20 8.50 -6.73
CA TYR A 56 -1.06 9.36 -7.02
C TYR A 56 -0.21 8.72 -8.12
N ALA A 57 0.09 9.47 -9.19
CA ALA A 57 0.85 8.94 -10.32
C ALA A 57 2.30 8.54 -9.96
N ASN A 58 2.85 9.12 -8.89
CA ASN A 58 4.18 8.82 -8.38
C ASN A 58 4.18 7.73 -7.29
N VAL A 59 3.03 7.14 -6.97
CA VAL A 59 2.90 6.01 -6.04
C VAL A 59 2.31 4.83 -6.80
N ILE A 60 3.17 3.91 -7.22
CA ILE A 60 2.82 2.79 -8.10
C ILE A 60 3.08 1.45 -7.42
N ALA A 61 2.48 0.40 -7.97
CA ALA A 61 2.74 -0.97 -7.53
C ALA A 61 3.86 -1.59 -8.38
N TYR A 62 4.86 -2.19 -7.72
CA TYR A 62 5.90 -2.95 -8.41
C TYR A 62 5.37 -4.29 -8.92
N ASP A 63 5.76 -4.68 -10.14
CA ASP A 63 5.16 -5.83 -10.83
C ASP A 63 5.39 -7.16 -10.10
N HIS A 64 6.58 -7.35 -9.52
CA HIS A 64 6.99 -8.61 -8.90
C HIS A 64 6.27 -8.92 -7.57
N THR A 65 5.69 -7.91 -6.91
CA THR A 65 4.99 -8.05 -5.61
C THR A 65 3.55 -7.56 -5.66
N ARG A 66 3.05 -7.11 -6.83
CA ARG A 66 1.68 -6.59 -6.92
C ARG A 66 0.66 -7.67 -6.59
N VAL A 67 -0.47 -7.26 -6.04
CA VAL A 67 -1.63 -8.15 -5.94
C VAL A 67 -2.27 -8.24 -7.33
N VAL A 68 -2.39 -9.46 -7.85
CA VAL A 68 -3.04 -9.75 -9.12
C VAL A 68 -4.46 -10.21 -8.84
N LEU A 69 -5.45 -9.49 -9.35
CA LEU A 69 -6.84 -9.90 -9.25
C LEU A 69 -7.19 -10.90 -10.35
N ALA A 70 -8.15 -11.78 -10.10
CA ALA A 70 -8.65 -12.68 -11.13
C ALA A 70 -9.21 -11.84 -12.31
N PRO A 71 -8.84 -12.14 -13.58
CA PRO A 71 -9.42 -11.45 -14.73
C PRO A 71 -10.93 -11.60 -14.74
N ILE A 72 -11.66 -10.52 -15.07
CA ILE A 72 -13.11 -10.59 -15.19
C ILE A 72 -13.44 -11.19 -16.57
N GLU A 73 -13.89 -12.44 -16.57
CA GLU A 73 -14.47 -13.11 -17.74
C GLU A 73 -15.89 -12.59 -17.97
N GLY A 74 -16.19 -12.09 -19.18
CA GLY A 74 -17.52 -11.54 -19.47
C GLY A 74 -17.64 -10.79 -20.79
N SER A 75 -16.51 -10.40 -21.38
CA SER A 75 -16.38 -9.92 -22.76
C SER A 75 -15.23 -10.68 -23.40
N SER A 76 -15.34 -11.08 -24.67
CA SER A 76 -14.20 -11.61 -25.43
C SER A 76 -13.69 -10.49 -26.35
N PRO A 77 -12.42 -10.07 -26.22
CA PRO A 77 -11.44 -10.44 -25.19
C PRO A 77 -11.79 -9.84 -23.81
N GLY A 78 -11.26 -10.44 -22.73
CA GLY A 78 -11.51 -10.05 -21.33
C GLY A 78 -11.26 -8.57 -21.05
N ILE A 79 -11.82 -8.03 -19.97
CA ILE A 79 -11.69 -6.60 -19.65
C ILE A 79 -10.21 -6.29 -19.33
N LEU A 80 -9.56 -5.56 -20.23
CA LEU A 80 -8.17 -5.14 -20.08
C LEU A 80 -7.98 -4.31 -18.79
N GLY A 81 -6.95 -4.64 -18.01
CA GLY A 81 -6.67 -3.97 -16.73
C GLY A 81 -7.58 -4.41 -15.57
N SER A 82 -8.44 -5.43 -15.76
CA SER A 82 -9.27 -5.99 -14.67
C SER A 82 -8.46 -6.77 -13.63
N ASP A 83 -7.23 -7.16 -13.93
CA ASP A 83 -6.33 -7.84 -13.00
C ASP A 83 -5.54 -6.87 -12.10
N TYR A 84 -5.67 -5.56 -12.33
CA TYR A 84 -4.87 -4.53 -11.68
C TYR A 84 -5.58 -3.84 -10.52
N ILE A 85 -4.86 -3.77 -9.40
CA ILE A 85 -5.11 -2.88 -8.27
C ILE A 85 -3.76 -2.35 -7.77
N ASN A 86 -3.70 -1.09 -7.32
CA ASN A 86 -2.49 -0.51 -6.74
C ASN A 86 -2.28 -1.02 -5.31
N ALA A 87 -1.72 -2.22 -5.22
CA ALA A 87 -1.43 -2.92 -3.97
C ALA A 87 -0.24 -3.87 -4.15
N ASN A 88 0.57 -4.03 -3.10
CA ASN A 88 1.71 -4.96 -3.04
C ASN A 88 1.64 -5.83 -1.79
N TYR A 89 2.10 -7.07 -1.90
CA TYR A 89 2.39 -7.91 -0.75
C TYR A 89 3.63 -7.40 -0.01
N ILE A 90 3.54 -7.40 1.32
CA ILE A 90 4.63 -7.01 2.22
C ILE A 90 4.88 -8.15 3.21
N ASP A 91 6.15 -8.50 3.36
CA ASP A 91 6.58 -9.51 4.32
C ASP A 91 6.47 -8.99 5.76
N GLY A 92 6.13 -9.90 6.67
CA GLY A 92 6.22 -9.68 8.11
C GLY A 92 7.41 -10.40 8.71
N TYR A 93 7.56 -10.30 10.04
CA TYR A 93 8.59 -11.05 10.74
C TYR A 93 8.34 -12.56 10.61
N ARG A 94 9.24 -13.26 9.90
CA ARG A 94 9.17 -14.71 9.62
C ARG A 94 7.90 -15.17 8.90
N LYS A 95 7.24 -14.28 8.15
CA LYS A 95 6.04 -14.61 7.38
C LYS A 95 6.05 -13.86 6.06
N GLN A 96 6.19 -14.59 4.96
CA GLN A 96 6.08 -14.02 3.61
C GLN A 96 4.64 -13.58 3.32
N ASN A 97 4.50 -12.49 2.56
CA ASN A 97 3.20 -11.94 2.14
C ASN A 97 2.22 -11.79 3.32
N ALA A 98 2.72 -11.37 4.48
CA ALA A 98 1.93 -11.27 5.70
C ALA A 98 0.87 -10.17 5.61
N TYR A 99 1.14 -9.14 4.81
CA TYR A 99 0.31 -7.96 4.66
C TYR A 99 0.11 -7.62 3.18
N ILE A 100 -0.95 -6.87 2.90
CA ILE A 100 -1.14 -6.18 1.63
C ILE A 100 -1.13 -4.69 1.94
N ALA A 101 -0.15 -3.97 1.40
CA ALA A 101 -0.13 -2.51 1.40
C ALA A 101 -0.83 -2.01 0.15
N THR A 102 -1.86 -1.18 0.31
CA THR A 102 -2.67 -0.64 -0.79
C THR A 102 -2.99 0.82 -0.53
N GLN A 103 -3.22 1.59 -1.60
CA GLN A 103 -3.79 2.93 -1.49
C GLN A 103 -5.20 2.90 -0.89
N GLY A 104 -5.67 4.05 -0.40
CA GLY A 104 -7.10 4.24 -0.17
C GLY A 104 -7.88 4.14 -1.48
N PRO A 105 -8.90 3.28 -1.59
CA PRO A 105 -9.64 3.06 -2.83
C PRO A 105 -10.27 4.36 -3.31
N LEU A 106 -10.28 4.52 -4.62
CA LEU A 106 -10.97 5.60 -5.34
C LEU A 106 -12.42 5.19 -5.56
N ALA A 107 -13.27 6.16 -5.93
CA ALA A 107 -14.65 5.89 -6.32
C ALA A 107 -14.76 4.77 -7.39
N GLU A 108 -13.85 4.77 -8.36
CA GLU A 108 -13.80 3.83 -9.48
C GLU A 108 -13.18 2.48 -9.10
N THR A 109 -12.41 2.41 -8.01
CA THR A 109 -11.68 1.19 -7.59
C THR A 109 -12.24 0.53 -6.33
N PHE A 110 -13.40 0.97 -5.82
CA PHE A 110 -14.08 0.28 -4.71
C PHE A 110 -14.39 -1.19 -5.00
N GLY A 111 -14.85 -1.48 -6.21
CA GLY A 111 -15.13 -2.85 -6.65
C GLY A 111 -13.88 -3.70 -6.63
N ASP A 112 -12.79 -3.20 -7.22
CA ASP A 112 -11.48 -3.86 -7.23
C ASP A 112 -10.93 -4.08 -5.82
N PHE A 113 -11.09 -3.11 -4.91
CA PHE A 113 -10.66 -3.23 -3.51
C PHE A 113 -11.41 -4.34 -2.76
N TRP A 114 -12.74 -4.38 -2.83
CA TRP A 114 -13.49 -5.42 -2.14
C TRP A 114 -13.31 -6.79 -2.78
N ARG A 115 -13.12 -6.84 -4.09
CA ARG A 115 -12.75 -8.06 -4.79
C ARG A 115 -11.39 -8.57 -4.36
N MET A 116 -10.40 -7.69 -4.19
CA MET A 116 -9.10 -8.04 -3.59
C MET A 116 -9.28 -8.65 -2.19
N VAL A 117 -10.04 -7.98 -1.30
CA VAL A 117 -10.29 -8.47 0.07
C VAL A 117 -10.92 -9.86 0.05
N TRP A 118 -11.88 -10.08 -0.85
CA TRP A 118 -12.55 -11.36 -1.03
C TRP A 118 -11.61 -12.46 -1.56
N GLU A 119 -10.96 -12.21 -2.71
CA GLU A 119 -10.06 -13.16 -3.38
C GLU A 119 -8.87 -13.56 -2.48
N GLN A 120 -8.31 -12.59 -1.74
CA GLN A 120 -7.21 -12.81 -0.82
C GLN A 120 -7.64 -13.31 0.56
N ARG A 121 -8.94 -13.53 0.77
CA ARG A 121 -9.52 -14.00 2.04
C ARG A 121 -9.07 -13.17 3.24
N ALA A 122 -8.94 -11.86 3.03
CA ALA A 122 -8.48 -10.95 4.07
C ALA A 122 -9.56 -10.78 5.15
N ALA A 123 -9.25 -11.22 6.37
CA ALA A 123 -10.18 -11.15 7.50
C ALA A 123 -10.20 -9.77 8.20
N SER A 124 -9.23 -8.91 7.91
CA SER A 124 -9.08 -7.62 8.59
C SER A 124 -8.54 -6.56 7.63
N VAL A 125 -9.14 -5.37 7.71
CA VAL A 125 -8.70 -4.17 6.98
C VAL A 125 -8.31 -3.12 8.03
N VAL A 126 -7.07 -2.66 7.98
CA VAL A 126 -6.54 -1.63 8.88
C VAL A 126 -6.41 -0.33 8.10
N MET A 127 -7.16 0.70 8.49
CA MET A 127 -7.11 2.03 7.88
C MET A 127 -6.29 2.98 8.76
N MET A 128 -5.17 3.47 8.23
CA MET A 128 -4.22 4.31 8.97
C MET A 128 -4.50 5.82 8.87
N THR A 129 -5.56 6.23 8.19
CA THR A 129 -5.91 7.64 7.96
C THR A 129 -7.36 7.92 8.35
N ARG A 130 -7.70 9.20 8.54
CA ARG A 130 -9.11 9.63 8.55
C ARG A 130 -9.61 9.76 7.11
N LEU A 131 -10.93 9.69 6.93
CA LEU A 131 -11.58 9.89 5.60
C LEU A 131 -11.21 11.25 4.99
N GLU A 132 -11.08 12.27 5.83
CA GLU A 132 -10.76 13.63 5.45
C GLU A 132 -9.75 14.22 6.44
N GLU A 133 -8.71 14.86 5.93
CA GLU A 133 -7.79 15.66 6.71
C GLU A 133 -7.59 17.01 6.04
N LYS A 134 -7.87 18.10 6.77
CA LYS A 134 -7.72 19.49 6.29
C LYS A 134 -8.36 19.71 4.91
N SER A 135 -9.60 19.25 4.73
CA SER A 135 -10.40 19.39 3.51
C SER A 135 -9.93 18.58 2.29
N ARG A 136 -8.97 17.65 2.46
CA ARG A 136 -8.56 16.70 1.42
C ARG A 136 -9.09 15.31 1.73
N VAL A 137 -9.89 14.76 0.80
CA VAL A 137 -10.40 13.38 0.87
C VAL A 137 -9.23 12.42 0.70
N ARG A 138 -9.02 11.55 1.70
CA ARG A 138 -7.98 10.48 1.68
C ARG A 138 -8.57 9.11 1.36
N TRP A 139 -9.88 8.96 1.55
CA TRP A 139 -10.65 7.75 1.28
C TRP A 139 -12.03 8.18 0.83
N ASP A 140 -12.46 7.72 -0.34
CA ASP A 140 -13.84 7.93 -0.72
C ASP A 140 -14.76 7.11 0.21
N ARG A 141 -15.99 7.56 0.42
CA ARG A 141 -16.94 6.84 1.28
C ARG A 141 -17.85 5.99 0.40
N ASP A 142 -17.92 4.68 0.65
CA ASP A 142 -18.97 3.84 0.06
C ASP A 142 -20.34 4.38 0.53
N ARG A 143 -21.13 4.90 -0.41
CA ARG A 143 -22.40 5.59 -0.16
C ARG A 143 -23.52 4.67 0.35
N ARG A 144 -23.31 3.35 0.41
CA ARG A 144 -24.32 2.38 0.87
C ARG A 144 -24.75 2.51 2.34
N ARG A 145 -24.09 3.35 3.15
CA ARG A 145 -24.48 3.63 4.55
C ARG A 145 -25.41 4.83 4.76
N GLN A 146 -25.91 5.50 3.71
CA GLN A 146 -26.77 6.68 3.86
C GLN A 146 -28.28 6.40 3.91
N HIS A 147 -28.75 5.14 3.92
CA HIS A 147 -30.19 4.82 3.92
C HIS A 147 -30.75 4.26 5.24
N SER A 148 -30.01 4.35 6.35
CA SER A 148 -30.49 3.88 7.66
C SER A 148 -30.80 5.00 8.65
N SER A 149 -31.06 6.23 8.19
CA SER A 149 -31.40 7.35 9.08
C SER A 149 -32.39 8.31 8.43
N THR A 150 -33.59 7.81 8.12
CA THR A 150 -34.82 8.60 8.08
C THR A 150 -35.90 7.80 8.81
N HIS A 151 -36.05 8.09 10.10
CA HIS A 151 -37.28 7.92 10.84
C HIS A 151 -37.85 9.32 11.08
#